data_AF-A0A564KET3-F1
#
_entry.id   AF-A0A564KET3-F1
#
_cell.length_a   1.000
_cell.length_b   1.000
_cell.length_c   1.000
_cell.angle_alpha   90.00
_cell.angle_beta   90.00
_cell.angle_gamma   90.00
#
_symmetry.space_group_name_H-M   'P 1'
#
loop_
_entity.id
_entity.type
_entity.pdbx_description
1 polymer ?
#
loop_
_entity_poly.entity_id
_entity_poly.type
_entity_poly.pdbx_seq_one_letter_code
_entity_poly.pdbx_strand_id
1 'polypeptide(L)'
;MKNTMKQYVDYIVNGGKSTMLGIGPMSPALIQACFELGKEKDLPLMFIASRNQVDADEFGAGYVNNWDQFRFAADLKAMAEKVGFDGDYFLCRDHGGPWQRDKERKDHIPEAEAMELARRSYQIDMDAGFDLLHIDPTKDPYVVGKVIDIELVLSRTVELIRFCEEYRKANNLKEFFYEVGTEETNGGLTDVSAYEGFIIELNKRLAAESLPQPLFIVGQTGTLTRLTKNVGHFNDKQSAELSAISTRHGVGLKEHNGDYLPDEILLKHPGLGITAMNVAPAYGTIETRAYLKLAEVEKDLAAKGFIKSASDLKTVLTRECVLSHKWEKWMTDEHKNKSEEQIFNEPELLKEILELSGHYNYEKPDVVKEMQTMFANLKSFGVEPERYVVNKIKDMIQNEAECFNMPGLTSRVAQAK
;
A
#
# COMPACT_ATOMS: atom_id res chain seq x y z
N MET A 1 22.97 12.51 -9.18
CA MET A 1 21.68 12.60 -9.90
C MET A 1 20.81 11.47 -9.38
N LYS A 2 19.55 11.76 -9.02
CA LYS A 2 18.59 10.74 -8.57
C LYS A 2 18.27 9.75 -9.69
N ASN A 3 18.03 8.49 -9.36
CA ASN A 3 17.60 7.52 -10.37
C ASN A 3 16.08 7.67 -10.61
N THR A 4 15.64 7.43 -11.85
CA THR A 4 14.21 7.37 -12.16
C THR A 4 13.64 5.99 -11.80
N MET A 5 12.33 5.90 -11.57
CA MET A 5 11.67 4.61 -11.32
C MET A 5 11.93 3.63 -12.48
N LYS A 6 11.89 4.12 -13.72
CA LYS A 6 12.22 3.31 -14.90
C LYS A 6 13.61 2.67 -14.81
N GLN A 7 14.61 3.36 -14.26
CA GLN A 7 15.96 2.78 -14.11
C GLN A 7 16.00 1.60 -13.14
N TYR A 8 15.20 1.64 -12.07
CA TYR A 8 15.09 0.50 -11.16
C TYR A 8 14.40 -0.70 -11.83
N VAL A 9 13.33 -0.45 -12.57
CA VAL A 9 12.60 -1.50 -13.28
C VAL A 9 13.45 -2.08 -14.40
N ASP A 10 14.08 -1.25 -15.22
CA ASP A 10 15.00 -1.68 -16.28
C ASP A 10 16.15 -2.52 -15.71
N TYR A 11 16.72 -2.13 -14.55
CA TYR A 11 17.76 -2.93 -13.90
C TYR A 11 17.28 -4.34 -13.56
N ILE A 12 16.08 -4.48 -13.00
CA ILE A 12 15.52 -5.79 -12.61
C ILE A 12 15.12 -6.62 -13.84
N VAL A 13 14.39 -6.01 -14.77
CA VAL A 13 13.93 -6.63 -16.03
C VAL A 13 15.11 -7.10 -16.88
N ASN A 14 16.25 -6.40 -16.83
CA ASN A 14 17.49 -6.81 -17.52
C ASN A 14 18.38 -7.76 -16.70
N GLY A 15 17.83 -8.43 -15.68
CA GLY A 15 18.49 -9.52 -14.96
C GLY A 15 19.02 -9.16 -13.57
N GLY A 16 18.83 -7.92 -13.11
CA GLY A 16 19.11 -7.50 -11.74
C GLY A 16 18.30 -8.33 -10.73
N LYS A 17 18.98 -8.90 -9.74
CA LYS A 17 18.36 -9.79 -8.74
C LYS A 17 17.90 -9.03 -7.51
N SER A 18 16.88 -8.20 -7.70
CA SER A 18 16.19 -7.48 -6.63
C SER A 18 14.69 -7.40 -6.91
N THR A 19 13.90 -7.20 -5.87
CA THR A 19 12.47 -6.87 -5.94
C THR A 19 12.25 -5.55 -5.19
N MET A 20 11.52 -4.61 -5.76
CA MET A 20 11.18 -3.36 -5.07
C MET A 20 10.03 -3.57 -4.09
N LEU A 21 10.07 -2.89 -2.95
CA LEU A 21 9.00 -2.91 -1.96
C LEU A 21 8.10 -1.68 -2.15
N GLY A 22 6.85 -1.92 -2.53
CA GLY A 22 5.78 -0.95 -2.51
C GLY A 22 5.21 -0.83 -1.10
N ILE A 23 5.32 0.35 -0.51
CA ILE A 23 5.02 0.61 0.91
C ILE A 23 3.72 1.41 1.00
N GLY A 24 2.64 0.74 1.44
CA GLY A 24 1.37 1.40 1.69
C GLY A 24 1.46 2.34 2.89
N PRO A 25 1.18 3.65 2.75
CA PRO A 25 1.28 4.57 3.87
C PRO A 25 0.21 4.25 4.92
N MET A 26 0.63 4.13 6.18
CA MET A 26 -0.24 3.81 7.32
C MET A 26 -0.15 4.82 8.46
N SER A 27 0.98 5.53 8.60
CA SER A 27 1.17 6.53 9.65
C SER A 27 2.42 7.38 9.40
N PRO A 28 2.57 8.52 10.10
CA PRO A 28 3.83 9.26 10.13
C PRO A 28 5.00 8.44 10.69
N ALA A 29 4.74 7.52 11.63
CA ALA A 29 5.76 6.63 12.20
C ALA A 29 6.33 5.67 11.15
N LEU A 30 5.47 5.14 10.26
CA LEU A 30 5.90 4.34 9.11
C LEU A 30 6.79 5.14 8.17
N ILE A 31 6.40 6.37 7.80
CA ILE A 31 7.21 7.22 6.91
C ILE A 31 8.59 7.47 7.52
N GLN A 32 8.65 7.76 8.82
CA GLN A 32 9.93 7.92 9.52
C GLN A 32 10.78 6.63 9.46
N ALA A 33 10.18 5.46 9.73
CA ALA A 33 10.87 4.17 9.66
C ALA A 33 11.48 3.94 8.27
N CYS A 34 10.71 4.24 7.21
CA CYS A 34 11.13 4.07 5.82
C CYS A 34 12.33 4.95 5.49
N PHE A 35 12.29 6.24 5.81
CA PHE A 35 13.40 7.15 5.51
C PHE A 35 14.66 6.86 6.32
N GLU A 36 14.53 6.49 7.60
CA GLU A 36 15.67 6.06 8.42
C GLU A 36 16.32 4.82 7.82
N LEU A 37 15.52 3.79 7.48
CA LEU A 37 16.03 2.56 6.92
C LEU A 37 16.62 2.76 5.51
N GLY A 38 15.95 3.55 4.67
CA GLY A 38 16.42 3.89 3.32
C GLY A 38 17.79 4.54 3.36
N LYS A 39 18.04 5.43 4.32
CA LYS A 39 19.35 6.03 4.57
C LYS A 39 20.36 5.01 5.08
N GLU A 40 19.98 4.17 6.04
CA GLU A 40 20.87 3.18 6.66
C GLU A 40 21.33 2.09 5.68
N LYS A 41 20.49 1.73 4.71
CA LYS A 41 20.68 0.55 3.85
C LYS A 41 20.77 0.87 2.35
N ASP A 42 20.75 2.15 1.95
CA ASP A 42 20.78 2.58 0.55
C ASP A 42 19.63 1.96 -0.28
N LEU A 43 18.39 2.19 0.20
CA LEU A 43 17.18 1.65 -0.41
C LEU A 43 16.43 2.73 -1.20
N PRO A 44 15.89 2.41 -2.39
CA PRO A 44 14.81 3.19 -2.96
C PRO A 44 13.53 2.98 -2.16
N LEU A 45 12.76 4.04 -1.96
CA LEU A 45 11.46 3.98 -1.27
C LEU A 45 10.32 4.19 -2.27
N MET A 46 9.38 3.25 -2.36
CA MET A 46 8.22 3.36 -3.26
C MET A 46 6.95 3.44 -2.42
N PHE A 47 6.43 4.65 -2.17
CA PHE A 47 5.21 4.83 -1.38
C PHE A 47 3.97 4.69 -2.27
N ILE A 48 3.12 3.69 -1.99
CA ILE A 48 1.95 3.33 -2.82
C ILE A 48 0.67 3.65 -2.06
N ALA A 49 0.04 4.80 -2.33
CA ALA A 49 -1.19 5.20 -1.66
C ALA A 49 -2.42 4.77 -2.48
N SER A 50 -3.34 4.02 -1.89
CA SER A 50 -4.65 3.76 -2.51
C SER A 50 -5.58 4.96 -2.44
N ARG A 51 -6.59 5.05 -3.32
CA ARG A 51 -7.61 6.12 -3.26
C ARG A 51 -8.37 6.15 -1.93
N ASN A 52 -8.44 5.05 -1.18
CA ASN A 52 -9.03 5.06 0.15
C ASN A 52 -8.07 5.61 1.23
N GLN A 53 -6.75 5.46 1.04
CA GLN A 53 -5.75 5.93 2.01
C GLN A 53 -5.44 7.42 1.88
N VAL A 54 -5.30 7.92 0.65
CA VAL A 54 -4.96 9.30 0.33
C VAL A 54 -5.70 9.70 -0.95
N ASP A 55 -6.57 10.69 -0.87
CA ASP A 55 -7.26 11.26 -2.03
C ASP A 55 -7.72 12.69 -1.71
N ALA A 56 -8.29 13.37 -2.69
CA ALA A 56 -8.62 14.77 -2.54
C ALA A 56 -9.70 15.01 -1.47
N ASP A 57 -9.65 16.18 -0.82
CA ASP A 57 -10.65 16.59 0.18
C ASP A 57 -12.06 16.62 -0.39
N GLU A 58 -12.22 16.95 -1.67
CA GLU A 58 -13.52 16.92 -2.38
C GLU A 58 -14.14 15.52 -2.44
N PHE A 59 -13.34 14.46 -2.25
CA PHE A 59 -13.81 13.07 -2.14
C PHE A 59 -13.92 12.60 -0.68
N GLY A 60 -13.67 13.47 0.29
CA GLY A 60 -13.64 13.17 1.72
C GLY A 60 -12.28 12.72 2.23
N ALA A 61 -11.20 13.12 1.54
CA ALA A 61 -9.81 12.72 1.83
C ALA A 61 -9.61 11.20 1.85
N GLY A 62 -8.50 10.73 2.43
CA GLY A 62 -8.30 9.33 2.77
C GLY A 62 -8.37 9.05 4.26
N TYR A 63 -8.39 7.77 4.65
CA TYR A 63 -8.48 7.37 6.06
C TYR A 63 -7.16 7.50 6.83
N VAL A 64 -6.03 7.72 6.16
CA VAL A 64 -4.71 7.75 6.80
C VAL A 64 -4.28 9.19 7.06
N ASN A 65 -4.03 9.51 8.33
CA ASN A 65 -3.44 10.79 8.78
C ASN A 65 -4.06 12.05 8.15
N ASN A 66 -5.35 12.00 7.80
CA ASN A 66 -6.07 13.05 7.09
C ASN A 66 -5.35 13.58 5.83
N TRP A 67 -4.63 12.71 5.14
CA TRP A 67 -3.89 13.08 3.95
C TRP A 67 -4.79 13.24 2.73
N ASP A 68 -4.60 14.36 2.03
CA ASP A 68 -4.77 14.44 0.59
C ASP A 68 -3.41 14.23 -0.10
N GLN A 69 -3.40 14.25 -1.43
CA GLN A 69 -2.20 14.06 -2.22
C GLN A 69 -1.08 15.07 -1.89
N PHE A 70 -1.43 16.35 -1.71
CA PHE A 70 -0.45 17.43 -1.49
C PHE A 70 0.14 17.38 -0.08
N ARG A 71 -0.69 17.15 0.93
CA ARG A 71 -0.27 16.97 2.32
C ARG A 71 0.59 15.73 2.46
N PHE A 72 0.22 14.63 1.80
CA PHE A 72 1.05 13.43 1.79
C PHE A 72 2.42 13.69 1.16
N ALA A 73 2.47 14.32 -0.02
CA ALA A 73 3.73 14.69 -0.68
C ALA A 73 4.59 15.63 0.20
N ALA A 74 3.96 16.61 0.86
CA ALA A 74 4.63 17.54 1.76
C ALA A 74 5.21 16.83 2.99
N ASP A 75 4.45 15.91 3.62
CA ASP A 75 4.90 15.18 4.80
C ASP A 75 6.03 14.19 4.47
N LEU A 76 5.99 13.53 3.30
CA LEU A 76 7.11 12.73 2.81
C LEU A 76 8.37 13.58 2.67
N LYS A 77 8.26 14.74 2.03
CA LYS A 77 9.38 15.67 1.84
C LYS A 77 9.93 16.17 3.18
N ALA A 78 9.06 16.61 4.09
CA ALA A 78 9.44 17.10 5.41
C ALA A 78 10.14 16.02 6.23
N MET A 79 9.68 14.76 6.15
CA MET A 79 10.34 13.65 6.85
C MET A 79 11.69 13.30 6.23
N ALA A 80 11.80 13.29 4.90
CA ALA A 80 13.08 13.08 4.21
C ALA A 80 14.11 14.13 4.64
N GLU A 81 13.72 15.41 4.69
CA GLU A 81 14.56 16.51 5.18
C GLU A 81 14.95 16.32 6.65
N LYS A 82 13.99 15.97 7.52
CA LYS A 82 14.22 15.72 8.95
C LYS A 82 15.23 14.60 9.20
N VAL A 83 15.15 13.50 8.45
CA VAL A 83 16.09 12.36 8.55
C VAL A 83 17.43 12.67 7.84
N GLY A 84 17.44 13.67 6.96
CA GLY A 84 18.54 13.96 6.06
C GLY A 84 18.76 12.82 5.07
N PHE A 85 17.67 12.34 4.45
CA PHE A 85 17.67 11.33 3.40
C PHE A 85 17.85 12.00 2.04
N ASP A 86 18.89 11.60 1.30
CA ASP A 86 19.23 12.11 -0.02
C ASP A 86 19.03 11.08 -1.17
N GLY A 87 18.61 9.86 -0.82
CA GLY A 87 18.32 8.79 -1.76
C GLY A 87 17.03 9.00 -2.58
N ASP A 88 16.68 7.97 -3.34
CA ASP A 88 15.51 7.99 -4.23
C ASP A 88 14.25 7.56 -3.47
N TYR A 89 13.18 8.33 -3.62
CA TYR A 89 11.85 7.91 -3.20
C TYR A 89 10.82 8.34 -4.23
N PHE A 90 9.74 7.57 -4.32
CA PHE A 90 8.71 7.71 -5.33
C PHE A 90 7.33 7.77 -4.68
N LEU A 91 6.49 8.66 -5.20
CA LEU A 91 5.11 8.81 -4.78
C LEU A 91 4.19 8.14 -5.82
N CYS A 92 3.46 7.12 -5.43
CA CYS A 92 2.74 6.25 -6.36
C CYS A 92 1.28 6.12 -5.95
N ARG A 93 0.40 6.03 -6.95
CA ARG A 93 -1.01 5.67 -6.77
C ARG A 93 -1.14 4.16 -6.87
N ASP A 94 -1.69 3.55 -5.83
CA ASP A 94 -2.18 2.17 -5.81
C ASP A 94 -3.66 2.18 -6.18
N HIS A 95 -4.13 1.24 -6.99
CA HIS A 95 -5.55 1.08 -7.35
C HIS A 95 -6.27 2.42 -7.62
N GLY A 96 -5.81 3.14 -8.65
CA GLY A 96 -6.56 4.27 -9.20
C GLY A 96 -7.68 3.78 -10.12
N GLY A 97 -8.60 4.66 -10.52
CA GLY A 97 -9.67 4.29 -11.47
C GLY A 97 -11.08 4.40 -10.90
N PRO A 98 -12.08 4.05 -11.71
CA PRO A 98 -13.49 4.17 -11.37
C PRO A 98 -13.88 3.19 -10.26
N TRP A 99 -14.74 3.63 -9.34
CA TRP A 99 -15.24 2.83 -8.22
C TRP A 99 -14.15 2.26 -7.31
N GLN A 100 -13.00 2.91 -7.21
CA GLN A 100 -11.94 2.45 -6.31
C GLN A 100 -12.19 2.83 -4.85
N ARG A 101 -12.93 3.92 -4.62
CA ARG A 101 -13.38 4.29 -3.28
C ARG A 101 -14.54 3.41 -2.82
N ASP A 102 -14.51 3.01 -1.55
CA ASP A 102 -15.58 2.19 -0.96
C ASP A 102 -16.97 2.85 -1.10
N LYS A 103 -17.03 4.18 -0.99
CA LYS A 103 -18.26 4.96 -1.16
C LYS A 103 -18.81 4.89 -2.58
N GLU A 104 -17.96 5.05 -3.59
CA GLU A 104 -18.35 4.99 -5.01
C GLU A 104 -18.99 3.63 -5.34
N ARG A 105 -18.39 2.53 -4.85
CA ARG A 105 -18.95 1.17 -5.01
C ARG A 105 -20.27 1.00 -4.26
N LYS A 106 -20.29 1.38 -2.98
CA LYS A 106 -21.46 1.21 -2.13
C LYS A 106 -22.67 1.96 -2.68
N ASP A 107 -22.46 3.17 -3.18
CA ASP A 107 -23.51 4.01 -3.72
C ASP A 107 -23.93 3.60 -5.14
N HIS A 108 -23.22 2.64 -5.76
CA HIS A 108 -23.47 2.16 -7.12
C HIS A 108 -23.61 3.32 -8.10
N ILE A 109 -22.67 4.28 -8.06
CA ILE A 109 -22.71 5.43 -8.96
C ILE A 109 -22.57 4.98 -10.43
N PRO A 110 -23.18 5.69 -11.40
CA PRO A 110 -23.06 5.35 -12.81
C PRO A 110 -21.61 5.40 -13.32
N GLU A 111 -21.30 4.60 -14.35
CA GLU A 111 -19.96 4.52 -14.94
C GLU A 111 -19.38 5.86 -15.37
N ALA A 112 -20.19 6.70 -16.03
CA ALA A 112 -19.73 8.01 -16.50
C ALA A 112 -19.24 8.90 -15.34
N GLU A 113 -19.97 8.85 -14.22
CA GLU A 113 -19.61 9.58 -12.99
C GLU A 113 -18.35 8.97 -12.35
N ALA A 114 -18.27 7.65 -12.22
CA ALA A 114 -17.11 6.97 -11.66
C ALA A 114 -15.82 7.25 -12.46
N MET A 115 -15.92 7.26 -13.79
CA MET A 115 -14.81 7.61 -14.69
C MET A 115 -14.41 9.08 -14.57
N GLU A 116 -15.36 10.00 -14.35
CA GLU A 116 -15.07 11.41 -14.10
C GLU A 116 -14.33 11.60 -12.76
N LEU A 117 -14.77 10.95 -11.70
CA LEU A 117 -14.11 10.98 -10.39
C LEU A 117 -12.69 10.38 -10.47
N ALA A 118 -12.52 9.29 -11.21
CA ALA A 118 -11.21 8.68 -11.45
C ALA A 118 -10.26 9.64 -12.15
N ARG A 119 -10.71 10.25 -13.26
CA ARG A 119 -9.95 11.28 -13.99
C ARG A 119 -9.56 12.43 -13.07
N ARG A 120 -10.49 12.92 -12.26
CA ARG A 120 -10.24 14.02 -11.34
C ARG A 120 -9.23 13.67 -10.25
N SER A 121 -9.31 12.47 -9.68
CA SER A 121 -8.32 11.96 -8.71
C SER A 121 -6.92 11.88 -9.35
N TYR A 122 -6.80 11.36 -10.58
CA TYR A 122 -5.52 11.34 -11.29
C TYR A 122 -4.95 12.72 -11.60
N GLN A 123 -5.78 13.71 -11.95
CA GLN A 123 -5.32 15.09 -12.12
C GLN A 123 -4.60 15.59 -10.86
N ILE A 124 -5.21 15.36 -9.70
CA ILE A 124 -4.68 15.80 -8.42
C ILE A 124 -3.42 15.02 -8.04
N ASP A 125 -3.36 13.73 -8.35
CA ASP A 125 -2.12 12.93 -8.20
C ASP A 125 -0.97 13.51 -9.05
N MET A 126 -1.25 13.84 -10.32
CA MET A 126 -0.26 14.44 -11.22
C MET A 126 0.21 15.82 -10.73
N ASP A 127 -0.72 16.67 -10.28
CA ASP A 127 -0.42 18.01 -9.75
C ASP A 127 0.40 17.94 -8.44
N ALA A 128 0.14 16.92 -7.61
CA ALA A 128 0.91 16.66 -6.39
C ALA A 128 2.28 16.01 -6.66
N GLY A 129 2.58 15.67 -7.92
CA GLY A 129 3.88 15.17 -8.35
C GLY A 129 4.06 13.67 -8.15
N PHE A 130 3.00 12.88 -8.23
CA PHE A 130 3.10 11.42 -8.28
C PHE A 130 3.98 10.98 -9.46
N ASP A 131 4.80 9.94 -9.22
CA ASP A 131 5.75 9.37 -10.17
C ASP A 131 5.19 8.15 -10.91
N LEU A 132 4.13 7.52 -10.38
CA LEU A 132 3.47 6.35 -10.96
C LEU A 132 1.96 6.40 -10.69
N LEU A 133 1.14 6.15 -11.73
CA LEU A 133 -0.30 6.00 -11.63
C LEU A 133 -0.72 4.56 -11.98
N HIS A 134 -1.27 3.83 -11.03
CA HIS A 134 -1.92 2.54 -11.30
C HIS A 134 -3.33 2.74 -11.87
N ILE A 135 -3.48 2.39 -13.15
CA ILE A 135 -4.74 2.43 -13.89
C ILE A 135 -5.47 1.10 -13.71
N ASP A 136 -6.43 1.09 -12.78
CA ASP A 136 -7.20 -0.10 -12.44
C ASP A 136 -8.73 0.14 -12.60
N PRO A 137 -9.28 -0.11 -13.80
CA PRO A 137 -10.70 -0.04 -14.06
C PRO A 137 -11.44 -1.39 -13.85
N THR A 138 -10.91 -2.28 -13.00
CA THR A 138 -11.50 -3.63 -12.80
C THR A 138 -12.54 -3.72 -11.70
N LYS A 139 -12.76 -2.64 -10.93
CA LYS A 139 -13.90 -2.54 -10.02
C LYS A 139 -15.13 -2.10 -10.79
N ASP A 140 -16.23 -2.84 -10.66
CA ASP A 140 -17.53 -2.43 -11.21
C ASP A 140 -18.66 -3.03 -10.36
N PRO A 141 -19.45 -2.20 -9.65
CA PRO A 141 -20.49 -2.69 -8.74
C PRO A 141 -21.67 -3.35 -9.46
N TYR A 142 -21.78 -3.20 -10.78
CA TYR A 142 -22.83 -3.84 -11.58
C TYR A 142 -22.45 -5.23 -12.09
N VAL A 143 -21.18 -5.62 -11.95
CA VAL A 143 -20.64 -6.93 -12.35
C VAL A 143 -20.29 -7.74 -11.10
N VAL A 144 -21.32 -8.17 -10.35
CA VAL A 144 -21.12 -8.90 -9.10
C VAL A 144 -20.75 -10.36 -9.36
N GLY A 145 -19.63 -10.81 -8.78
CA GLY A 145 -19.21 -12.21 -8.78
C GLY A 145 -18.71 -12.73 -10.14
N LYS A 146 -18.36 -11.82 -11.07
CA LYS A 146 -17.83 -12.15 -12.39
C LYS A 146 -16.60 -11.29 -12.70
N VAL A 147 -15.73 -11.83 -13.53
CA VAL A 147 -14.62 -11.07 -14.13
C VAL A 147 -15.22 -10.07 -15.12
N ILE A 148 -14.78 -8.81 -15.07
CA ILE A 148 -15.16 -7.79 -16.04
C ILE A 148 -14.69 -8.20 -17.43
N ASP A 149 -15.46 -7.88 -18.46
CA ASP A 149 -15.05 -8.09 -19.84
C ASP A 149 -13.70 -7.41 -20.12
N ILE A 150 -12.74 -8.20 -20.60
CA ILE A 150 -11.38 -7.74 -20.89
C ILE A 150 -11.36 -6.59 -21.91
N GLU A 151 -12.31 -6.57 -22.85
CA GLU A 151 -12.43 -5.48 -23.82
C GLU A 151 -12.82 -4.16 -23.16
N LEU A 152 -13.68 -4.21 -22.14
CA LEU A 152 -14.08 -3.05 -21.34
C LEU A 152 -12.92 -2.57 -20.45
N VAL A 153 -12.17 -3.50 -19.86
CA VAL A 153 -10.95 -3.15 -19.09
C VAL A 153 -9.92 -2.47 -20.00
N LEU A 154 -9.67 -3.02 -21.19
CA LEU A 154 -8.74 -2.44 -22.17
C LEU A 154 -9.20 -1.05 -22.63
N SER A 155 -10.48 -0.86 -22.95
CA SER A 155 -10.99 0.44 -23.41
C SER A 155 -10.87 1.52 -22.33
N ARG A 156 -11.32 1.22 -21.10
CA ARG A 156 -11.22 2.13 -19.94
C ARG A 156 -9.76 2.44 -19.63
N THR A 157 -8.86 1.45 -19.70
CA THR A 157 -7.42 1.65 -19.46
C THR A 157 -6.81 2.63 -20.46
N VAL A 158 -7.05 2.42 -21.77
CA VAL A 158 -6.54 3.31 -22.83
C VAL A 158 -7.15 4.71 -22.72
N GLU A 159 -8.45 4.83 -22.40
CA GLU A 159 -9.10 6.11 -22.17
C GLU A 159 -8.45 6.89 -21.02
N LEU A 160 -8.20 6.24 -19.88
CA LEU A 160 -7.61 6.88 -18.71
C LEU A 160 -6.15 7.27 -18.93
N ILE A 161 -5.35 6.42 -19.60
CA ILE A 161 -3.97 6.76 -19.97
C ILE A 161 -3.95 7.95 -20.92
N ARG A 162 -4.81 7.95 -21.95
CA ARG A 162 -4.94 9.07 -22.90
C ARG A 162 -5.25 10.37 -22.19
N PHE A 163 -6.26 10.34 -21.32
CA PHE A 163 -6.64 11.50 -20.51
C PHE A 163 -5.47 12.03 -19.69
N CYS A 164 -4.75 11.14 -18.99
CA CYS A 164 -3.62 11.53 -18.15
C CYS A 164 -2.50 12.17 -19.00
N GLU A 165 -2.17 11.60 -20.16
CA GLU A 165 -1.16 12.14 -21.06
C GLU A 165 -1.56 13.48 -21.70
N GLU A 166 -2.82 13.63 -22.10
CA GLU A 166 -3.37 14.90 -22.59
C GLU A 166 -3.28 15.98 -21.51
N TYR A 167 -3.68 15.66 -20.28
CA TYR A 167 -3.60 16.57 -19.14
C TYR A 167 -2.15 16.94 -18.81
N ARG A 168 -1.24 15.95 -18.75
CA ARG A 168 0.19 16.16 -18.51
C ARG A 168 0.80 17.14 -19.52
N LYS A 169 0.52 16.93 -20.81
CA LYS A 169 1.01 17.80 -21.90
C LYS A 169 0.40 19.19 -21.82
N ALA A 170 -0.90 19.30 -21.60
CA ALA A 170 -1.60 20.58 -21.51
C ALA A 170 -1.12 21.45 -20.34
N ASN A 171 -0.72 20.83 -19.23
CA ASN A 171 -0.25 21.51 -18.02
C ASN A 171 1.28 21.52 -17.87
N ASN A 172 2.03 21.04 -18.87
CA ASN A 172 3.50 20.97 -18.86
C ASN A 172 4.08 20.28 -17.61
N LEU A 173 3.44 19.17 -17.19
CA LEU A 173 3.86 18.40 -16.02
C LEU A 173 5.03 17.48 -16.36
N LYS A 174 5.79 17.09 -15.32
CA LYS A 174 6.87 16.12 -15.43
C LYS A 174 6.35 14.78 -15.98
N GLU A 175 7.25 14.00 -16.55
CA GLU A 175 6.97 12.61 -16.88
C GLU A 175 6.70 11.80 -15.60
N PHE A 176 5.74 10.88 -15.71
CA PHE A 176 5.41 9.87 -14.71
C PHE A 176 5.08 8.56 -15.45
N PHE A 177 4.97 7.46 -14.70
CA PHE A 177 4.82 6.12 -15.26
C PHE A 177 3.42 5.56 -15.00
N TYR A 178 3.09 4.47 -15.69
CA TYR A 178 1.83 3.75 -15.49
C TYR A 178 2.06 2.35 -14.96
N GLU A 179 1.09 1.89 -14.18
CA GLU A 179 0.88 0.49 -13.85
C GLU A 179 -0.53 0.10 -14.30
N VAL A 180 -0.72 -1.13 -14.73
CA VAL A 180 -2.02 -1.63 -15.23
C VAL A 180 -2.32 -3.03 -14.72
N GLY A 181 -3.56 -3.47 -14.88
CA GLY A 181 -4.00 -4.80 -14.44
C GLY A 181 -4.44 -4.79 -12.98
N THR A 182 -4.86 -5.96 -12.51
CA THR A 182 -5.42 -6.16 -11.16
C THR A 182 -5.14 -7.57 -10.66
N GLU A 183 -5.21 -7.77 -9.36
CA GLU A 183 -5.13 -9.07 -8.70
C GLU A 183 -6.49 -9.70 -8.37
N GLU A 184 -7.61 -9.10 -8.81
CA GLU A 184 -9.00 -9.46 -8.50
C GLU A 184 -9.50 -10.81 -9.04
N THR A 185 -8.92 -11.90 -8.53
CA THR A 185 -9.35 -13.28 -8.77
C THR A 185 -9.82 -13.98 -7.48
N ASN A 186 -10.07 -13.22 -6.40
CA ASN A 186 -10.30 -13.76 -5.05
C ASN A 186 -9.18 -14.71 -4.58
N GLY A 187 -7.92 -14.44 -4.96
CA GLY A 187 -6.76 -15.28 -4.64
C GLY A 187 -6.53 -16.45 -5.62
N GLY A 188 -7.31 -16.55 -6.70
CA GLY A 188 -7.06 -17.46 -7.80
C GLY A 188 -5.85 -17.04 -8.64
N LEU A 189 -5.20 -17.98 -9.30
CA LEU A 189 -4.04 -17.69 -10.13
C LEU A 189 -4.42 -16.91 -11.41
N THR A 190 -3.59 -15.96 -11.84
CA THR A 190 -3.75 -15.32 -13.15
C THR A 190 -3.56 -16.35 -14.27
N ASP A 191 -4.48 -16.39 -15.24
CA ASP A 191 -4.27 -17.21 -16.44
C ASP A 191 -3.16 -16.62 -17.31
N VAL A 192 -2.15 -17.45 -17.60
CA VAL A 192 -0.93 -17.04 -18.29
C VAL A 192 -1.22 -16.55 -19.72
N SER A 193 -2.14 -17.20 -20.42
CA SER A 193 -2.48 -16.85 -21.80
C SER A 193 -3.28 -15.54 -21.86
N ALA A 194 -4.23 -15.36 -20.94
CA ALA A 194 -4.98 -14.12 -20.79
C ALA A 194 -4.07 -12.95 -20.42
N TYR A 195 -3.08 -13.18 -19.54
CA TYR A 195 -2.10 -12.17 -19.14
C TYR A 195 -1.23 -11.69 -20.30
N GLU A 196 -0.63 -12.61 -21.06
CA GLU A 196 0.17 -12.25 -22.25
C GLU A 196 -0.70 -11.59 -23.33
N GLY A 197 -1.90 -12.11 -23.56
CA GLY A 197 -2.87 -11.54 -24.50
C GLY A 197 -3.27 -10.11 -24.15
N PHE A 198 -3.49 -9.81 -22.87
CA PHE A 198 -3.77 -8.46 -22.40
C PHE A 198 -2.61 -7.50 -22.68
N ILE A 199 -1.37 -7.88 -22.36
CA ILE A 199 -0.18 -7.06 -22.62
C ILE A 199 -0.05 -6.76 -24.12
N ILE A 200 -0.18 -7.78 -24.97
CA ILE A 200 -0.03 -7.63 -26.42
C ILE A 200 -1.07 -6.64 -26.98
N GLU A 201 -2.34 -6.83 -26.62
CA GLU A 201 -3.42 -6.01 -27.16
C GLU A 201 -3.39 -4.58 -26.57
N LEU A 202 -3.07 -4.42 -25.28
CA LEU A 202 -2.89 -3.11 -24.67
C LEU A 202 -1.75 -2.34 -25.37
N ASN A 203 -0.58 -2.97 -25.53
CA ASN A 203 0.58 -2.33 -26.14
C ASN A 203 0.29 -1.87 -27.57
N LYS A 204 -0.46 -2.67 -28.33
CA LYS A 204 -0.93 -2.34 -29.68
C LYS A 204 -1.87 -1.12 -29.69
N ARG A 205 -2.85 -1.05 -28.78
CA ARG A 205 -3.77 0.10 -28.68
C ARG A 205 -3.04 1.38 -28.28
N LEU A 206 -2.15 1.30 -27.29
CA LEU A 206 -1.34 2.43 -26.86
C LEU A 206 -0.42 2.93 -27.99
N ALA A 207 0.23 2.02 -28.73
CA ALA A 207 1.07 2.37 -29.86
C ALA A 207 0.28 3.05 -31.00
N ALA A 208 -0.94 2.60 -31.29
CA ALA A 208 -1.81 3.21 -32.30
C ALA A 208 -2.15 4.68 -31.99
N GLU A 209 -2.09 5.07 -30.71
CA GLU A 209 -2.38 6.43 -30.24
C GLU A 209 -1.13 7.20 -29.80
N SER A 210 0.07 6.62 -29.99
CA SER A 210 1.34 7.19 -29.51
C SER A 210 1.34 7.48 -27.99
N LEU A 211 0.68 6.61 -27.22
CA LEU A 211 0.65 6.65 -25.76
C LEU A 211 1.80 5.80 -25.17
N PRO A 212 2.31 6.18 -23.98
CA PRO A 212 3.39 5.46 -23.33
C PRO A 212 2.92 4.06 -22.87
N GLN A 213 3.85 3.11 -22.90
CA GLN A 213 3.65 1.77 -22.36
C GLN A 213 3.73 1.81 -20.82
N PRO A 214 3.00 0.93 -20.11
CA PRO A 214 3.11 0.81 -18.67
C PRO A 214 4.48 0.28 -18.25
N LEU A 215 4.94 0.69 -17.07
CA LEU A 215 6.17 0.23 -16.46
C LEU A 215 5.96 -1.06 -15.65
N PHE A 216 4.79 -1.19 -15.05
CA PHE A 216 4.36 -2.37 -14.31
C PHE A 216 3.07 -2.95 -14.85
N ILE A 217 2.93 -4.26 -14.71
CA ILE A 217 1.65 -4.95 -14.84
C ILE A 217 1.42 -5.82 -13.61
N VAL A 218 0.23 -5.69 -13.02
CA VAL A 218 -0.18 -6.50 -11.88
C VAL A 218 -0.53 -7.90 -12.34
N GLY A 219 0.02 -8.90 -11.66
CA GLY A 219 -0.33 -10.31 -11.85
C GLY A 219 -0.53 -10.99 -10.50
N GLN A 220 -1.54 -11.86 -10.42
CA GLN A 220 -1.84 -12.60 -9.21
C GLN A 220 -1.03 -13.90 -9.17
N THR A 221 -0.09 -13.95 -8.23
CA THR A 221 0.87 -15.05 -7.99
C THR A 221 0.36 -16.07 -6.97
N GLY A 222 -0.84 -15.84 -6.43
CA GLY A 222 -1.49 -16.66 -5.42
C GLY A 222 -1.46 -16.04 -4.03
N THR A 223 -1.16 -14.76 -3.89
CA THR A 223 -1.22 -14.03 -2.62
C THR A 223 -2.63 -13.56 -2.29
N LEU A 224 -3.01 -13.68 -1.02
CA LEU A 224 -4.31 -13.18 -0.54
C LEU A 224 -4.24 -12.83 0.94
N THR A 225 -4.37 -11.55 1.25
CA THR A 225 -4.39 -11.07 2.64
C THR A 225 -5.80 -11.18 3.22
N ARG A 226 -5.94 -11.92 4.33
CA ARG A 226 -7.15 -12.00 5.16
C ARG A 226 -6.75 -12.05 6.61
N LEU A 227 -7.50 -11.35 7.46
CA LEU A 227 -7.12 -11.16 8.86
C LEU A 227 -5.66 -10.64 8.93
N THR A 228 -4.83 -11.17 9.84
CA THR A 228 -3.40 -10.86 9.94
C THR A 228 -2.54 -11.96 9.29
N LYS A 229 -2.99 -12.53 8.18
CA LYS A 229 -2.32 -13.66 7.50
C LYS A 229 -2.39 -13.51 5.99
N ASN A 230 -1.42 -14.10 5.31
CA ASN A 230 -1.58 -14.48 3.91
C ASN A 230 -2.23 -15.86 3.89
N VAL A 231 -3.46 -15.94 3.36
CA VAL A 231 -4.22 -17.19 3.22
C VAL A 231 -4.20 -17.71 1.77
N GLY A 232 -3.46 -17.02 0.90
CA GLY A 232 -3.22 -17.44 -0.46
C GLY A 232 -2.29 -18.66 -0.56
N HIS A 233 -2.17 -19.18 -1.78
CA HIS A 233 -1.26 -20.27 -2.11
C HIS A 233 -0.28 -19.78 -3.19
N PHE A 234 0.80 -19.12 -2.74
CA PHE A 234 1.84 -18.61 -3.63
C PHE A 234 2.38 -19.70 -4.56
N ASN A 235 2.49 -19.37 -5.85
CA ASN A 235 2.94 -20.30 -6.89
C ASN A 235 4.24 -19.83 -7.53
N ASP A 236 5.36 -20.41 -7.08
CA ASP A 236 6.70 -20.11 -7.59
C ASP A 236 6.79 -20.21 -9.13
N LYS A 237 6.26 -21.30 -9.70
CA LYS A 237 6.39 -21.58 -11.14
C LYS A 237 5.65 -20.57 -11.98
N GLN A 238 4.40 -20.28 -11.61
CA GLN A 238 3.60 -19.31 -12.35
C GLN A 238 4.17 -17.90 -12.17
N SER A 239 4.64 -17.54 -10.98
CA SER A 239 5.27 -16.24 -10.75
C SER A 239 6.48 -16.02 -11.65
N ALA A 240 7.32 -17.05 -11.83
CA ALA A 240 8.44 -16.99 -12.78
C ALA A 240 7.96 -16.89 -14.24
N GLU A 241 6.88 -17.59 -14.60
CA GLU A 241 6.31 -17.54 -15.95
C GLU A 241 5.72 -16.16 -16.29
N LEU A 242 4.94 -15.58 -15.38
CA LEU A 242 4.39 -14.21 -15.51
C LEU A 242 5.50 -13.17 -15.56
N SER A 243 6.54 -13.32 -14.73
CA SER A 243 7.73 -12.45 -14.76
C SER A 243 8.46 -12.54 -16.10
N ALA A 244 8.63 -13.75 -16.64
CA ALA A 244 9.27 -13.96 -17.93
C ALA A 244 8.44 -13.40 -19.10
N ILE A 245 7.12 -13.50 -19.06
CA ILE A 245 6.22 -12.89 -20.06
C ILE A 245 6.33 -11.37 -20.02
N SER A 246 6.09 -10.76 -18.86
CA SER A 246 6.13 -9.29 -18.70
C SER A 246 7.48 -8.72 -19.13
N THR A 247 8.58 -9.38 -18.73
CA THR A 247 9.95 -9.02 -19.12
C THR A 247 10.16 -9.01 -20.65
N ARG A 248 9.62 -9.98 -21.39
CA ARG A 248 9.71 -10.00 -22.87
C ARG A 248 9.04 -8.78 -23.52
N HIS A 249 8.08 -8.18 -22.83
CA HIS A 249 7.38 -6.98 -23.27
C HIS A 249 7.95 -5.70 -22.66
N GLY A 250 9.05 -5.78 -21.89
CA GLY A 250 9.70 -4.63 -21.26
C GLY A 250 8.94 -4.04 -20.07
N VAL A 251 8.05 -4.82 -19.45
CA VAL A 251 7.22 -4.41 -18.30
C VAL A 251 7.60 -5.27 -17.09
N GLY A 252 7.63 -4.69 -15.90
CA GLY A 252 7.86 -5.44 -14.66
C GLY A 252 6.58 -6.11 -14.13
N LEU A 253 6.67 -7.36 -13.68
CA LEU A 253 5.60 -7.97 -12.89
C LEU A 253 5.55 -7.31 -11.51
N LYS A 254 4.36 -6.84 -11.12
CA LYS A 254 4.10 -6.34 -9.77
C LYS A 254 3.07 -7.20 -9.05
N GLU A 255 3.37 -7.54 -7.81
CA GLU A 255 2.53 -8.35 -6.94
C GLU A 255 1.84 -7.49 -5.88
N HIS A 256 0.58 -7.80 -5.59
CA HIS A 256 -0.22 -7.15 -4.54
C HIS A 256 -0.48 -8.14 -3.40
N ASN A 257 -1.00 -7.66 -2.27
CA ASN A 257 -1.29 -8.49 -1.09
C ASN A 257 -0.06 -9.27 -0.55
N GLY A 258 1.11 -8.62 -0.56
CA GLY A 258 2.36 -9.21 -0.06
C GLY A 258 2.45 -9.31 1.47
N ASP A 259 1.45 -8.79 2.19
CA ASP A 259 1.40 -8.80 3.65
C ASP A 259 1.48 -10.21 4.23
N TYR A 260 2.25 -10.34 5.32
CA TYR A 260 2.38 -11.55 6.13
C TYR A 260 2.92 -12.77 5.39
N LEU A 261 3.54 -12.60 4.22
CA LEU A 261 4.27 -13.68 3.57
C LEU A 261 5.48 -14.08 4.42
N PRO A 262 5.78 -15.39 4.51
CA PRO A 262 6.92 -15.88 5.26
C PRO A 262 8.22 -15.74 4.45
N ASP A 263 9.35 -15.69 5.14
CA ASP A 263 10.67 -15.46 4.55
C ASP A 263 11.00 -16.45 3.42
N GLU A 264 10.60 -17.71 3.52
CA GLU A 264 10.84 -18.71 2.47
C GLU A 264 10.20 -18.36 1.12
N ILE A 265 9.13 -17.56 1.13
CA ILE A 265 8.49 -17.03 -0.08
C ILE A 265 9.19 -15.73 -0.50
N LEU A 266 9.41 -14.80 0.43
CA LEU A 266 10.05 -13.51 0.14
C LEU A 266 11.44 -13.68 -0.50
N LEU A 267 12.26 -14.58 0.04
CA LEU A 267 13.62 -14.87 -0.45
C LEU A 267 13.67 -15.36 -1.91
N LYS A 268 12.56 -15.89 -2.44
CA LYS A 268 12.50 -16.36 -3.84
C LYS A 268 12.23 -15.22 -4.82
N HIS A 269 11.61 -14.13 -4.39
CA HIS A 269 11.09 -13.08 -5.28
C HIS A 269 12.16 -12.53 -6.26
N PRO A 270 13.37 -12.16 -5.81
CA PRO A 270 14.41 -11.68 -6.72
C PRO A 270 14.85 -12.73 -7.76
N GLY A 271 14.80 -14.01 -7.38
CA GLY A 271 15.15 -15.13 -8.25
C GLY A 271 14.08 -15.41 -9.30
N LEU A 272 12.80 -15.26 -8.93
CA LEU A 272 11.64 -15.46 -9.79
C LEU A 272 11.43 -14.32 -10.79
N GLY A 273 12.04 -13.15 -10.57
CA GLY A 273 11.93 -11.99 -11.46
C GLY A 273 10.74 -11.08 -11.14
N ILE A 274 10.12 -11.25 -9.97
CA ILE A 274 9.07 -10.34 -9.49
C ILE A 274 9.72 -8.96 -9.29
N THR A 275 9.23 -7.95 -10.00
CA THR A 275 9.88 -6.64 -10.05
C THR A 275 9.55 -5.80 -8.82
N ALA A 276 8.30 -5.86 -8.37
CA ALA A 276 7.87 -5.17 -7.16
C ALA A 276 6.76 -5.93 -6.42
N MET A 277 6.64 -5.72 -5.12
CA MET A 277 5.55 -6.26 -4.30
C MET A 277 5.02 -5.19 -3.35
N ASN A 278 3.69 -5.04 -3.26
CA ASN A 278 3.04 -4.14 -2.33
C ASN A 278 2.77 -4.81 -0.96
N VAL A 279 3.09 -4.09 0.11
CA VAL A 279 2.73 -4.41 1.49
C VAL A 279 2.11 -3.18 2.14
N ALA A 280 1.05 -3.34 2.91
CA ALA A 280 0.31 -2.21 3.46
C ALA A 280 -0.28 -2.51 4.85
N PRO A 281 -1.39 -3.27 5.00
CA PRO A 281 -2.06 -3.46 6.29
C PRO A 281 -1.16 -4.04 7.39
N ALA A 282 -0.15 -4.86 7.04
CA ALA A 282 0.76 -5.42 8.04
C ALA A 282 1.55 -4.35 8.81
N TYR A 283 1.87 -3.23 8.16
CA TYR A 283 2.52 -2.10 8.82
C TYR A 283 1.61 -1.43 9.86
N GLY A 284 0.31 -1.29 9.56
CA GLY A 284 -0.68 -0.81 10.53
C GLY A 284 -0.85 -1.75 11.71
N THR A 285 -0.87 -3.07 11.46
CA THR A 285 -0.98 -4.10 12.50
C THR A 285 0.25 -4.15 13.41
N ILE A 286 1.48 -4.09 12.87
CA ILE A 286 2.69 -4.09 13.71
C ILE A 286 2.79 -2.81 14.57
N GLU A 287 2.36 -1.67 14.03
CA GLU A 287 2.25 -0.42 14.78
C GLU A 287 1.22 -0.54 15.92
N THR A 288 0.04 -1.09 15.64
CA THR A 288 -0.99 -1.33 16.68
C THR A 288 -0.42 -2.22 17.78
N ARG A 289 0.22 -3.33 17.42
CA ARG A 289 0.85 -4.25 18.37
C ARG A 289 1.94 -3.55 19.21
N ALA A 290 2.69 -2.62 18.62
CA ALA A 290 3.67 -1.83 19.36
C ALA A 290 3.01 -0.93 20.41
N TYR A 291 1.93 -0.22 20.07
CA TYR A 291 1.16 0.58 21.04
C TYR A 291 0.59 -0.28 22.16
N LEU A 292 0.05 -1.46 21.85
CA LEU A 292 -0.51 -2.36 22.87
C LEU A 292 0.56 -2.89 23.82
N LYS A 293 1.75 -3.22 23.31
CA LYS A 293 2.89 -3.61 24.17
C LYS A 293 3.31 -2.45 25.09
N LEU A 294 3.32 -1.21 24.60
CA LEU A 294 3.60 -0.04 25.43
C LEU A 294 2.53 0.17 26.51
N ALA A 295 1.25 -0.03 26.19
CA ALA A 295 0.15 0.04 27.17
C ALA A 295 0.26 -1.06 28.25
N GLU A 296 0.71 -2.26 27.89
CA GLU A 296 1.02 -3.33 28.85
C GLU A 296 2.12 -2.92 29.83
N VAL A 297 3.21 -2.34 29.31
CA VAL A 297 4.33 -1.84 30.14
C VAL A 297 3.86 -0.71 31.05
N GLU A 298 3.11 0.27 30.52
CA GLU A 298 2.57 1.37 31.31
C GLU A 298 1.71 0.86 32.48
N LYS A 299 0.82 -0.11 32.20
CA LYS A 299 -0.04 -0.70 33.22
C LYS A 299 0.75 -1.41 34.32
N ASP A 300 1.80 -2.15 33.95
CA ASP A 300 2.70 -2.80 34.92
C ASP A 300 3.44 -1.77 35.79
N LEU A 301 3.94 -0.68 35.19
CA LEU A 301 4.61 0.40 35.92
C LEU A 301 3.67 1.10 36.91
N ALA A 302 2.42 1.37 36.52
CA ALA A 302 1.41 1.94 37.40
C ALA A 302 1.06 0.99 38.55
N ALA A 303 0.91 -0.31 38.28
CA ALA A 303 0.63 -1.31 39.30
C ALA A 303 1.76 -1.43 40.34
N LYS A 304 3.01 -1.17 39.94
CA LYS A 304 4.19 -1.15 40.80
C LYS A 304 4.46 0.20 41.46
N GLY A 305 3.65 1.23 41.18
CA GLY A 305 3.79 2.57 41.75
C GLY A 305 4.95 3.39 41.19
N PHE A 306 5.55 2.99 40.06
CA PHE A 306 6.59 3.78 39.39
C PHE A 306 6.03 5.01 38.68
N ILE A 307 4.76 4.96 38.29
CA ILE A 307 3.99 6.09 37.76
C ILE A 307 2.64 6.18 38.49
N LYS A 308 1.99 7.34 38.41
CA LYS A 308 0.75 7.62 39.17
C LYS A 308 -0.43 6.75 38.74
N SER A 309 -0.64 6.60 37.42
CA SER A 309 -1.76 5.87 36.83
C SER A 309 -1.45 5.62 35.35
N ALA A 310 -1.95 4.51 34.80
CA ALA A 310 -1.87 4.24 33.37
C ALA A 310 -2.99 4.97 32.59
N SER A 311 -2.77 5.19 31.29
CA SER A 311 -3.79 5.53 30.31
C SER A 311 -4.81 4.40 30.12
N ASP A 312 -5.89 4.70 29.41
CA ASP A 312 -6.90 3.71 28.99
C ASP A 312 -6.85 3.41 27.48
N LEU A 313 -5.67 3.58 26.86
CA LEU A 313 -5.50 3.48 25.40
C LEU A 313 -6.09 2.20 24.81
N LYS A 314 -5.83 1.04 25.42
CA LYS A 314 -6.33 -0.25 24.92
C LYS A 314 -7.85 -0.26 24.84
N THR A 315 -8.53 0.21 25.87
CA THR A 315 -10.00 0.21 25.93
C THR A 315 -10.59 1.18 24.91
N VAL A 316 -10.07 2.42 24.90
CA VAL A 316 -10.55 3.48 24.00
C VAL A 316 -10.32 3.08 22.53
N LEU A 317 -9.12 2.60 22.18
CA LEU A 317 -8.82 2.17 20.82
C LEU A 317 -9.69 0.96 20.41
N THR A 318 -9.87 -0.03 21.28
CA THR A 318 -10.75 -1.19 21.01
C THR A 318 -12.17 -0.73 20.68
N ARG A 319 -12.70 0.21 21.47
CA ARG A 319 -14.05 0.77 21.26
C ARG A 319 -14.15 1.45 19.89
N GLU A 320 -13.20 2.32 19.55
CA GLU A 320 -13.22 3.01 18.25
C GLU A 320 -13.07 2.03 17.08
N CYS A 321 -12.24 0.98 17.23
CA CYS A 321 -12.12 -0.08 16.22
C CYS A 321 -13.47 -0.76 15.95
N VAL A 322 -14.18 -1.19 16.99
CA VAL A 322 -15.51 -1.83 16.84
C VAL A 322 -16.48 -0.91 16.11
N LEU A 323 -16.60 0.34 16.57
CA LEU A 323 -17.54 1.33 16.02
C LEU A 323 -17.19 1.82 14.62
N SER A 324 -15.94 1.66 14.19
CA SER A 324 -15.51 2.08 12.85
C SER A 324 -16.04 1.18 11.74
N HIS A 325 -16.37 -0.09 12.05
CA HIS A 325 -16.69 -1.15 11.10
C HIS A 325 -15.63 -1.39 9.99
N LYS A 326 -14.44 -0.76 10.07
CA LYS A 326 -13.37 -0.89 9.07
C LYS A 326 -12.72 -2.27 9.05
N TRP A 327 -12.91 -3.04 10.13
CA TRP A 327 -12.44 -4.41 10.28
C TRP A 327 -13.25 -5.42 9.45
N GLU A 328 -14.52 -5.13 9.12
CA GLU A 328 -15.45 -6.10 8.50
C GLU A 328 -14.93 -6.67 7.18
N LYS A 329 -14.27 -5.85 6.35
CA LYS A 329 -13.72 -6.28 5.05
C LYS A 329 -12.57 -7.28 5.17
N TRP A 330 -11.91 -7.33 6.33
CA TRP A 330 -10.78 -8.22 6.59
C TRP A 330 -11.21 -9.54 7.25
N MET A 331 -12.43 -9.58 7.81
CA MET A 331 -12.97 -10.74 8.53
C MET A 331 -13.76 -11.70 7.64
N THR A 332 -13.90 -12.92 8.13
CA THR A 332 -14.76 -13.96 7.56
C THR A 332 -16.24 -13.62 7.78
N ASP A 333 -17.12 -14.20 6.96
CA ASP A 333 -18.56 -13.91 6.98
C ASP A 333 -19.25 -14.28 8.31
N GLU A 334 -18.64 -15.15 9.11
CA GLU A 334 -19.13 -15.57 10.44
C GLU A 334 -19.28 -14.39 11.42
N HIS A 335 -18.40 -13.39 11.32
CA HIS A 335 -18.36 -12.27 12.28
C HIS A 335 -19.11 -11.02 11.78
N LYS A 336 -19.40 -10.92 10.49
CA LYS A 336 -19.98 -9.71 9.87
C LYS A 336 -21.42 -9.41 10.31
N ASN A 337 -22.14 -10.39 10.84
CA ASN A 337 -23.54 -10.24 11.25
C ASN A 337 -23.72 -10.01 12.76
N LYS A 338 -22.64 -9.90 13.53
CA LYS A 338 -22.72 -9.65 14.98
C LYS A 338 -23.02 -8.19 15.26
N SER A 339 -23.90 -7.93 16.23
CA SER A 339 -24.11 -6.57 16.75
C SER A 339 -22.88 -6.11 17.53
N GLU A 340 -22.71 -4.79 17.68
CA GLU A 340 -21.66 -4.20 18.53
C GLU A 340 -21.69 -4.80 19.95
N GLU A 341 -22.88 -4.97 20.53
CA GLU A 341 -23.06 -5.57 21.86
C GLU A 341 -22.54 -7.02 21.92
N GLN A 342 -22.81 -7.83 20.90
CA GLN A 342 -22.28 -9.20 20.82
C GLN A 342 -20.76 -9.18 20.72
N ILE A 343 -20.20 -8.28 19.91
CA ILE A 343 -18.75 -8.13 19.72
C ILE A 343 -18.07 -7.73 21.04
N PHE A 344 -18.62 -6.75 21.77
CA PHE A 344 -18.08 -6.31 23.06
C PHE A 344 -18.07 -7.40 24.13
N ASN A 345 -18.86 -8.46 23.96
CA ASN A 345 -18.90 -9.62 24.86
C ASN A 345 -17.98 -10.78 24.41
N GLU A 346 -17.18 -10.60 23.35
CA GLU A 346 -16.28 -11.63 22.81
C GLU A 346 -14.81 -11.18 22.85
N PRO A 347 -14.05 -11.48 23.93
CA PRO A 347 -12.70 -10.98 24.11
C PRO A 347 -11.70 -11.33 23.00
N GLU A 348 -11.80 -12.54 22.44
CA GLU A 348 -10.92 -12.96 21.34
C GLU A 348 -11.22 -12.20 20.05
N LEU A 349 -12.50 -11.95 19.75
CA LEU A 349 -12.92 -11.16 18.60
C LEU A 349 -12.48 -9.70 18.74
N LEU A 350 -12.59 -9.11 19.94
CA LEU A 350 -12.11 -7.76 20.20
C LEU A 350 -10.60 -7.63 19.95
N LYS A 351 -9.82 -8.63 20.37
CA LYS A 351 -8.38 -8.65 20.12
C LYS A 351 -8.07 -8.67 18.62
N GLU A 352 -8.78 -9.50 17.87
CA GLU A 352 -8.62 -9.60 16.41
C GLU A 352 -9.02 -8.30 15.71
N ILE A 353 -10.19 -7.74 16.03
CA ILE A 353 -10.65 -6.44 15.49
C ILE A 353 -9.63 -5.34 15.76
N LEU A 354 -9.12 -5.27 17.00
CA LEU A 354 -8.13 -4.29 17.39
C LEU A 354 -6.85 -4.42 16.55
N GLU A 355 -6.30 -5.61 16.39
CA GLU A 355 -5.09 -5.83 15.59
C GLU A 355 -5.28 -5.54 14.09
N LEU A 356 -6.48 -5.78 13.55
CA LEU A 356 -6.81 -5.56 12.14
C LEU A 356 -7.12 -4.11 11.79
N SER A 357 -7.55 -3.31 12.77
CA SER A 357 -8.17 -2.02 12.48
C SER A 357 -7.73 -0.86 13.37
N GLY A 358 -6.73 -1.07 14.24
CA GLY A 358 -6.15 0.00 15.05
C GLY A 358 -5.71 1.21 14.21
N HIS A 359 -5.04 0.96 13.08
CA HIS A 359 -4.51 2.01 12.20
C HIS A 359 -5.56 2.89 11.51
N TYR A 360 -6.83 2.52 11.51
CA TYR A 360 -7.90 3.41 11.01
C TYR A 360 -8.32 4.46 12.05
N ASN A 361 -7.90 4.32 13.31
CA ASN A 361 -8.50 5.01 14.45
C ASN A 361 -7.51 5.83 15.28
N TYR A 362 -6.23 5.89 14.90
CA TYR A 362 -5.21 6.64 15.65
C TYR A 362 -5.54 8.13 15.78
N GLU A 363 -6.14 8.73 14.74
CA GLU A 363 -6.47 10.15 14.69
C GLU A 363 -7.76 10.53 15.44
N LYS A 364 -8.44 9.56 16.08
CA LYS A 364 -9.63 9.85 16.88
C LYS A 364 -9.22 10.66 18.12
N PRO A 365 -9.90 11.79 18.45
CA PRO A 365 -9.47 12.66 19.55
C PRO A 365 -9.23 11.96 20.88
N ASP A 366 -10.11 11.02 21.26
CA ASP A 366 -9.97 10.26 22.50
C ASP A 366 -8.78 9.28 22.45
N VAL A 367 -8.51 8.66 21.30
CA VAL A 367 -7.34 7.79 21.10
C VAL A 367 -6.05 8.60 21.18
N VAL A 368 -5.98 9.75 20.51
CA VAL A 368 -4.83 10.67 20.56
C VAL A 368 -4.53 11.09 22.00
N LYS A 369 -5.57 11.44 22.77
CA LYS A 369 -5.43 11.84 24.18
C LYS A 369 -4.85 10.71 25.04
N GLU A 370 -5.37 9.49 24.92
CA GLU A 370 -4.86 8.36 25.71
C GLU A 370 -3.44 7.96 25.26
N MET A 371 -3.14 8.04 23.96
CA MET A 371 -1.80 7.78 23.43
C MET A 371 -0.78 8.81 23.96
N GLN A 372 -1.14 10.09 23.99
CA GLN A 372 -0.29 11.14 24.57
C GLN A 372 -0.06 10.92 26.07
N THR A 373 -1.10 10.51 26.80
CA THR A 373 -1.00 10.18 28.23
C THR A 373 -0.05 9.01 28.45
N MET A 374 -0.22 7.92 27.69
CA MET A 374 0.66 6.75 27.71
C MET A 374 2.11 7.13 27.45
N PHE A 375 2.34 7.94 26.41
CA PHE A 375 3.68 8.35 26.02
C PHE A 375 4.35 9.21 27.10
N ALA A 376 3.61 10.17 27.68
CA ALA A 376 4.12 11.00 28.78
C ALA A 376 4.49 10.17 30.02
N ASN A 377 3.63 9.21 30.39
CA ASN A 377 3.88 8.32 31.51
C ASN A 377 5.14 7.46 31.29
N LEU A 378 5.26 6.83 30.13
CA LEU A 378 6.42 6.01 29.78
C LEU A 378 7.73 6.82 29.77
N LYS A 379 7.70 8.03 29.19
CA LYS A 379 8.85 8.95 29.21
C LYS A 379 9.26 9.38 30.62
N SER A 380 8.30 9.60 31.51
CA SER A 380 8.59 9.95 32.91
C SER A 380 9.35 8.85 33.66
N PHE A 381 9.23 7.59 33.22
CA PHE A 381 9.98 6.45 33.72
C PHE A 381 11.32 6.22 32.98
N GLY A 382 11.53 6.86 31.83
CA GLY A 382 12.74 6.70 31.00
C GLY A 382 12.60 5.72 29.83
N VAL A 383 11.37 5.35 29.46
CA VAL A 383 11.10 4.62 28.21
C VAL A 383 10.91 5.62 27.07
N GLU A 384 11.42 5.31 25.88
CA GLU A 384 11.26 6.11 24.65
C GLU A 384 10.18 5.48 23.73
N PRO A 385 8.90 5.80 23.93
CA PRO A 385 7.80 5.07 23.28
C PRO A 385 7.73 5.34 21.77
N GLU A 386 7.92 6.57 21.31
CA GLU A 386 7.96 6.89 19.87
C GLU A 386 9.05 6.08 19.17
N ARG A 387 10.22 5.95 19.82
CA ARG A 387 11.34 5.24 19.20
C ARG A 387 11.04 3.74 19.11
N TYR A 388 10.43 3.16 20.14
CA TYR A 388 10.02 1.77 20.16
C TYR A 388 9.08 1.44 18.99
N VAL A 389 8.05 2.27 18.75
CA VAL A 389 7.08 2.07 17.67
C VAL A 389 7.75 2.10 16.30
N VAL A 390 8.53 3.14 16.01
CA VAL A 390 9.22 3.26 14.72
C VAL A 390 10.20 2.10 14.51
N ASN A 391 10.94 1.67 15.55
CA ASN A 391 11.84 0.53 15.43
C ASN A 391 11.10 -0.76 15.11
N LYS A 392 9.90 -0.99 15.68
CA LYS A 392 9.10 -2.18 15.34
C LYS A 392 8.58 -2.20 13.92
N ILE A 393 8.21 -1.04 13.39
CA ILE A 393 7.86 -0.93 11.98
C ILE A 393 9.12 -1.15 11.11
N LYS A 394 10.25 -0.53 11.49
CA LYS A 394 11.52 -0.64 10.78
C LYS A 394 12.05 -2.07 10.72
N ASP A 395 11.94 -2.84 11.80
CA ASP A 395 12.34 -4.26 11.87
C ASP A 395 11.63 -5.08 10.77
N MET A 396 10.33 -4.83 10.56
CA MET A 396 9.54 -5.54 9.55
C MET A 396 9.96 -5.17 8.12
N ILE A 397 10.06 -3.88 7.82
CA ILE A 397 10.47 -3.39 6.50
C ILE A 397 11.89 -3.85 6.17
N GLN A 398 12.78 -3.87 7.18
CA GLN A 398 14.15 -4.35 7.00
C GLN A 398 14.17 -5.83 6.59
N ASN A 399 13.37 -6.68 7.23
CA ASN A 399 13.27 -8.09 6.86
C ASN A 399 12.83 -8.28 5.40
N GLU A 400 11.79 -7.56 4.98
CA GLU A 400 11.28 -7.60 3.60
C GLU A 400 12.35 -7.10 2.61
N ALA A 401 12.97 -5.95 2.89
CA ALA A 401 14.02 -5.37 2.06
C ALA A 401 15.24 -6.31 1.92
N GLU A 402 15.65 -6.97 3.00
CA GLU A 402 16.74 -7.94 3.00
C GLU A 402 16.39 -9.18 2.17
N CYS A 403 15.18 -9.74 2.34
CA CYS A 403 14.70 -10.85 1.51
C CYS A 403 14.65 -10.51 0.02
N PHE A 404 14.33 -9.25 -0.30
CA PHE A 404 14.24 -8.74 -1.67
C PHE A 404 15.56 -8.27 -2.27
N ASN A 405 16.68 -8.51 -1.60
CA ASN A 405 18.00 -8.02 -2.01
C ASN A 405 18.01 -6.51 -2.28
N MET A 406 17.27 -5.70 -1.52
CA MET A 406 17.23 -4.25 -1.71
C MET A 406 18.42 -3.46 -1.10
N PRO A 407 19.12 -3.90 -0.04
CA PRO A 407 20.26 -3.15 0.47
C PRO A 407 21.31 -2.84 -0.61
N GLY A 408 21.67 -1.56 -0.76
CA GLY A 408 22.58 -1.07 -1.80
C GLY A 408 21.96 -0.94 -3.20
N LEU A 409 20.64 -1.11 -3.35
CA LEU A 409 19.98 -1.13 -4.66
C LEU A 409 20.08 0.21 -5.37
N THR A 410 19.95 1.33 -4.66
CA THR A 410 20.08 2.67 -5.25
C THR A 410 21.44 2.87 -5.90
N SER A 411 22.52 2.48 -5.21
CA SER A 411 23.87 2.52 -5.78
C SER A 411 24.07 1.54 -6.94
N ARG A 412 23.55 0.31 -6.84
CA ARG A 412 23.67 -0.68 -7.93
C ARG A 412 22.99 -0.20 -9.21
N VAL A 413 21.80 0.38 -9.10
CA VAL A 413 21.08 0.95 -10.25
C VAL A 413 21.83 2.15 -10.84
N ALA A 414 22.42 3.01 -10.00
CA ALA A 414 23.22 4.13 -10.48
C ALA A 414 24.47 3.69 -11.25
N GLN A 415 25.09 2.56 -10.85
CA GLN A 415 26.30 2.00 -11.48
C GLN A 415 26.03 1.20 -12.76
N ALA A 416 24.81 0.67 -12.92
CA ALA A 416 24.40 -0.07 -14.11
C ALA A 416 24.05 0.82 -15.32
N LYS A 417 24.12 2.15 -15.16
CA LYS A 417 23.83 3.15 -16.20
C LYS A 417 24.85 3.20 -17.33
#